data_AF-C7DID5-F1
#
_entry.id   AF-C7DID5-F1
#
_cell.length_a   1.000
_cell.length_b   1.000
_cell.length_c   1.000
_cell.angle_alpha   90.00
_cell.angle_beta   90.00
_cell.angle_gamma   90.00
#
_symmetry.space_group_name_H-M   'P 1'
#
loop_
_entity.id
_entity.type
_entity.pdbx_description
1 polymer ?
#
loop_
_entity_poly.entity_id
_entity_poly.type
_entity_poly.pdbx_seq_one_letter_code
_entity_poly.pdbx_strand_id
1 'polypeptide(L)'
;MASKKSKDGGQNNVRNAIFIFAYLFEWLSGIIVYVLAEGNKRERLHAMQAIVLGVCAIAVSIIFGFTVPILSALLGLLIWVYGLYIGFKAYNGVDVEIPIITDFVKKNLI
;
A
#
# COMPACT_ATOMS: atom_id res chain seq x y z
N MET A 1 23.86 18.53 20.38
CA MET A 1 22.67 18.68 19.52
C MET A 1 22.85 18.12 18.10
N ALA A 2 24.05 18.10 17.50
CA ALA A 2 24.29 17.53 16.16
C ALA A 2 24.03 16.00 16.02
N SER A 3 24.27 15.21 17.07
CA SER A 3 24.07 13.75 17.05
C SER A 3 22.60 13.29 17.01
N LYS A 4 21.65 14.13 17.46
CA LYS A 4 20.22 13.77 17.48
C LYS A 4 19.59 13.89 16.09
N LYS A 5 20.00 14.87 15.28
CA LYS A 5 19.45 15.16 13.95
C LYS A 5 19.79 14.09 12.91
N SER A 6 20.95 13.43 13.02
CA SER A 6 21.33 12.32 12.12
C SER A 6 20.62 11.01 12.45
N LYS A 7 20.41 10.70 13.74
CA LYS A 7 19.63 9.54 14.19
C LYS A 7 18.14 9.67 13.89
N ASP A 8 17.61 10.88 13.97
CA ASP A 8 16.22 11.21 13.68
C ASP A 8 15.90 11.07 12.18
N GLY A 9 16.70 11.69 11.30
CA GLY A 9 16.53 11.56 9.85
C GLY A 9 16.63 10.10 9.34
N GLY A 10 17.56 9.31 9.89
CA GLY A 10 17.68 7.88 9.56
C GLY A 10 16.48 7.05 10.00
N GLN A 11 15.97 7.26 11.23
CA GLN A 11 14.78 6.57 11.72
C GLN A 11 13.53 6.93 10.91
N ASN A 12 13.41 8.18 10.46
CA ASN A 12 12.29 8.63 9.63
C ASN A 12 12.27 7.92 8.27
N ASN A 13 13.43 7.71 7.64
CA ASN A 13 13.52 6.97 6.38
C ASN A 13 13.16 5.49 6.54
N VAL A 14 13.61 4.86 7.62
CA VAL A 14 13.26 3.46 7.94
C VAL A 14 11.76 3.33 8.20
N ARG A 15 11.18 4.28 8.96
CA ARG A 15 9.74 4.31 9.21
C ARG A 15 8.95 4.55 7.93
N ASN A 16 9.41 5.43 7.04
CA ASN A 16 8.74 5.68 5.77
C ASN A 16 8.81 4.48 4.81
N ALA A 17 9.82 3.60 4.95
CA ALA A 17 9.93 2.40 4.14
C ALA A 17 8.74 1.44 4.32
N ILE A 18 8.02 1.51 5.44
CA ILE A 18 6.83 0.69 5.66
C ILE A 18 5.74 0.98 4.63
N PHE A 19 5.68 2.21 4.09
CA PHE A 19 4.71 2.56 3.06
C PHE A 19 5.00 1.83 1.76
N ILE A 20 6.26 1.73 1.35
CA ILE A 20 6.64 0.93 0.18
C ILE A 20 6.39 -0.55 0.46
N PHE A 21 6.80 -1.02 1.64
CA PHE A 21 6.61 -2.41 2.03
C PHE A 21 5.13 -2.81 2.02
N ALA A 22 4.22 -1.95 2.50
CA ALA A 22 2.78 -2.21 2.50
C ALA A 22 2.26 -2.61 1.11
N TYR A 23 2.76 -2.00 0.03
CA TYR A 23 2.32 -2.28 -1.34
C TYR A 23 3.18 -3.32 -2.08
N LEU A 24 4.31 -3.77 -1.52
CA LEU A 24 5.23 -4.68 -2.21
C LEU A 24 4.59 -6.03 -2.58
N PHE A 25 3.82 -6.59 -1.66
CA PHE A 25 3.01 -7.80 -1.85
C PHE A 25 1.51 -7.52 -1.59
N GLU A 26 1.10 -6.26 -1.81
CA GLU A 26 -0.26 -5.74 -1.67
C GLU A 26 -0.97 -6.23 -0.40
N TRP A 27 -1.83 -7.25 -0.51
CA TRP A 27 -2.61 -7.73 0.62
C TRP A 27 -1.78 -8.44 1.69
N LEU A 28 -0.75 -9.19 1.30
CA LEU A 28 0.05 -9.95 2.25
C LEU A 28 0.92 -9.01 3.08
N SER A 29 1.66 -8.12 2.41
CA SER A 29 2.48 -7.11 3.09
C SER A 29 1.63 -6.06 3.81
N GLY A 30 0.46 -5.71 3.27
CA GLY A 30 -0.48 -4.80 3.90
C GLY A 30 -0.98 -5.33 5.25
N ILE A 31 -1.27 -6.63 5.38
CA ILE A 31 -1.64 -7.24 6.67
C ILE A 31 -0.49 -7.10 7.68
N ILE A 32 0.74 -7.37 7.26
CA ILE A 32 1.92 -7.22 8.12
C ILE A 32 2.06 -5.78 8.60
N VAL A 33 1.96 -4.80 7.70
CA VAL A 33 2.05 -3.38 8.06
C VAL A 33 0.88 -2.94 8.96
N TYR A 34 -0.32 -3.47 8.74
CA TYR A 34 -1.47 -3.15 9.59
C TYR A 34 -1.24 -3.56 11.05
N VAL A 35 -0.67 -4.74 11.27
CA VAL A 35 -0.31 -5.22 12.61
C VAL A 35 0.80 -4.36 13.23
N LEU A 36 1.78 -3.92 12.43
CA LEU A 36 2.90 -3.09 12.88
C LEU A 36 2.53 -1.61 13.07
N ALA A 37 1.36 -1.17 12.61
CA ALA A 37 1.02 0.25 12.53
C ALA A 37 0.76 0.92 13.90
N GLU A 38 0.90 0.23 15.05
CA GLU A 38 0.91 0.74 16.45
C GLU A 38 0.09 2.04 16.73
N GLY A 39 -1.13 2.13 16.19
CA GLY A 39 -2.01 3.31 16.37
C GLY A 39 -1.76 4.50 15.42
N ASN A 40 -0.75 4.46 14.56
CA ASN A 40 -0.56 5.45 13.51
C ASN A 40 -1.67 5.31 12.43
N LYS A 41 -2.57 6.30 12.38
CA LYS A 41 -3.69 6.34 11.44
C LYS A 41 -3.26 6.32 9.98
N ARG A 42 -2.16 6.98 9.63
CA ARG A 42 -1.65 7.06 8.25
C ARG A 42 -1.10 5.70 7.80
N GLU A 43 -0.36 5.03 8.67
CA GLU A 43 0.17 3.69 8.41
C GLU A 43 -0.98 2.67 8.28
N ARG A 44 -1.98 2.73 9.17
CA ARG A 44 -3.19 1.90 9.09
C ARG A 44 -3.98 2.14 7.80
N LEU A 45 -4.10 3.39 7.35
CA LEU A 45 -4.74 3.74 6.08
C LEU A 45 -4.03 3.08 4.90
N HIS A 46 -2.71 3.25 4.77
CA HIS A 46 -1.97 2.65 3.66
C HIS A 46 -1.96 1.13 3.72
N ALA A 47 -1.91 0.53 4.92
CA ALA A 47 -2.00 -0.90 5.10
C ALA A 47 -3.37 -1.45 4.64
N MET A 48 -4.47 -0.85 5.09
CA MET A 48 -5.82 -1.24 4.67
C MET A 48 -6.07 -0.98 3.18
N GLN A 49 -5.56 0.14 2.65
CA GLN A 49 -5.63 0.47 1.24
C GLN A 49 -4.88 -0.56 0.38
N ALA A 50 -3.69 -1.01 0.79
CA ALA A 50 -2.94 -2.06 0.10
C ALA A 50 -3.67 -3.42 0.17
N ILE A 51 -4.31 -3.75 1.30
CA ILE A 51 -5.12 -4.96 1.44
C ILE A 51 -6.30 -4.96 0.49
N VAL A 52 -7.11 -3.90 0.50
CA VAL A 52 -8.28 -3.82 -0.37
C VAL A 52 -7.85 -3.81 -1.84
N LEU A 53 -6.79 -3.09 -2.20
CA LEU A 53 -6.25 -3.08 -3.56
C LEU A 53 -5.85 -4.49 -4.02
N GLY A 54 -5.12 -5.24 -3.19
CA GLY A 54 -4.69 -6.60 -3.53
C GLY A 54 -5.84 -7.60 -3.61
N VAL A 55 -6.84 -7.49 -2.73
CA VAL A 55 -8.06 -8.32 -2.82
C VAL A 55 -8.83 -8.02 -4.12
N CYS A 56 -8.94 -6.75 -4.50
CA CYS A 56 -9.53 -6.37 -5.79
C CYS A 56 -8.73 -6.91 -6.98
N ALA A 57 -7.39 -6.88 -6.92
CA ALA A 57 -6.52 -7.43 -7.97
C ALA A 57 -6.72 -8.94 -8.14
N ILE A 58 -6.85 -9.69 -7.03
CA ILE A 58 -7.15 -11.13 -7.06
C ILE A 58 -8.54 -11.36 -7.66
N ALA A 59 -9.55 -10.59 -7.24
CA ALA A 59 -10.91 -10.74 -7.76
C ALA A 59 -10.96 -10.52 -9.29
N VAL A 60 -10.33 -9.45 -9.78
CA VAL A 60 -10.17 -9.20 -11.22
C VAL A 60 -9.46 -10.36 -11.91
N SER A 61 -8.38 -10.88 -11.32
CA SER A 61 -7.63 -12.00 -11.90
C SER A 61 -8.45 -13.28 -11.98
N ILE A 62 -9.31 -13.57 -11.00
CA ILE A 62 -10.19 -14.75 -11.04
C ILE A 62 -11.28 -14.60 -12.11
N ILE A 63 -11.86 -13.40 -12.25
CA ILE A 63 -12.94 -13.13 -13.21
C ILE A 63 -12.42 -13.17 -14.66
N PHE A 64 -11.29 -12.53 -14.92
CA PHE A 64 -10.76 -12.37 -16.28
C PHE A 64 -9.67 -13.39 -16.66
N GLY A 65 -9.12 -14.11 -15.69
CA GLY A 65 -7.99 -15.03 -15.91
C GLY A 65 -8.32 -16.18 -16.85
N PHE A 66 -9.57 -16.68 -16.84
CA PHE A 66 -9.99 -17.78 -17.70
C PHE A 66 -10.41 -17.34 -19.11
N THR A 67 -10.87 -16.09 -19.26
CA THR A 67 -11.43 -15.59 -20.53
C THR A 67 -10.41 -14.84 -21.36
N VAL A 68 -9.52 -14.07 -20.72
CA VAL A 68 -8.52 -13.23 -21.39
C VAL A 68 -7.19 -13.23 -20.60
N PRO A 69 -6.43 -14.34 -20.60
CA PRO A 69 -5.29 -14.54 -19.68
C PRO A 69 -4.18 -13.49 -19.84
N ILE A 70 -3.88 -13.06 -21.07
CA ILE A 70 -2.86 -12.03 -21.34
C ILE A 70 -3.29 -10.68 -20.76
N LEU A 71 -4.56 -10.31 -20.95
CA LEU A 71 -5.09 -9.05 -20.42
C LEU A 71 -5.13 -9.07 -18.89
N SER A 72 -5.52 -10.21 -18.30
CA SER A 72 -5.51 -10.40 -16.84
C SER A 72 -4.11 -10.21 -16.25
N ALA A 73 -3.08 -10.79 -16.87
CA ALA A 73 -1.70 -10.63 -16.42
C ALA A 73 -1.22 -9.18 -16.52
N LEU A 74 -1.56 -8.49 -17.62
CA LEU A 74 -1.19 -7.08 -17.80
C LEU A 74 -1.89 -6.17 -16.79
N LEU A 75 -3.17 -6.40 -16.52
CA LEU A 75 -3.91 -5.66 -15.49
C LEU A 75 -3.34 -5.91 -14.09
N GLY A 76 -3.01 -7.15 -13.75
CA GLY A 76 -2.34 -7.48 -12.49
C GLY A 76 -1.01 -6.75 -12.33
N LEU A 77 -0.18 -6.75 -13.38
CA LEU A 77 1.09 -6.01 -13.38
C LEU A 77 0.88 -4.50 -13.22
N LEU A 78 -0.11 -3.92 -13.92
CA LEU A 78 -0.43 -2.50 -13.81
C LEU A 78 -0.89 -2.11 -12.40
N ILE A 79 -1.75 -2.93 -11.78
CA ILE A 79 -2.23 -2.69 -10.40
C ILE A 79 -1.05 -2.78 -9.43
N TRP A 80 -0.17 -3.77 -9.59
CA TRP A 80 1.01 -3.92 -8.75
C TRP A 80 1.98 -2.75 -8.86
N VAL A 81 2.31 -2.33 -10.09
CA VAL A 81 3.15 -1.13 -10.33
C VAL A 81 2.48 0.13 -9.76
N TYR A 82 1.16 0.26 -9.89
CA TYR A 82 0.42 1.36 -9.31
C TYR A 82 0.48 1.35 -7.77
N GLY A 83 0.39 0.18 -7.14
CA GLY A 83 0.61 0.01 -5.70
C GLY A 83 2.00 0.50 -5.28
N LEU A 84 3.05 0.08 -5.99
CA LEU A 84 4.41 0.56 -5.71
C LEU A 84 4.56 2.07 -5.89
N TYR A 85 3.92 2.66 -6.91
CA TYR A 85 3.87 4.11 -7.10
C TYR A 85 3.25 4.82 -5.89
N ILE A 86 2.13 4.32 -5.36
CA ILE A 86 1.48 4.87 -4.15
C ILE A 86 2.42 4.75 -2.95
N GLY A 87 3.01 3.58 -2.72
CA GLY A 87 3.96 3.36 -1.63
C GLY A 87 5.16 4.31 -1.71
N PHE A 88 5.70 4.53 -2.90
CA PHE A 88 6.80 5.49 -3.14
C PHE A 88 6.36 6.94 -2.89
N LYS A 89 5.17 7.35 -3.33
CA LYS A 89 4.65 8.69 -3.05
C LYS A 89 4.45 8.90 -1.55
N ALA A 90 3.92 7.91 -0.85
CA ALA A 90 3.71 7.93 0.60
C ALA A 90 5.05 7.95 1.37
N TYR A 91 6.07 7.24 0.89
CA TYR A 91 7.44 7.35 1.41
C TYR A 91 7.96 8.79 1.37
N ASN A 92 7.64 9.52 0.30
CA ASN A 92 8.00 10.94 0.12
C ASN A 92 7.01 11.92 0.80
N GLY A 93 6.09 11.42 1.64
CA GLY A 93 5.14 12.24 2.38
C GLY A 93 3.91 12.69 1.60
N VAL A 94 3.65 12.12 0.41
CA VAL A 94 2.47 12.43 -0.41
C VAL A 94 1.53 11.23 -0.43
N ASP A 95 0.34 11.39 0.17
CA ASP A 95 -0.68 10.35 0.20
C ASP A 95 -1.52 10.39 -1.07
N VAL A 96 -1.44 9.31 -1.86
CA VAL A 96 -2.25 9.15 -3.08
C VAL A 96 -3.55 8.48 -2.70
N GLU A 97 -4.66 9.14 -3.03
CA GLU A 97 -5.99 8.56 -2.89
C GLU A 97 -6.31 7.70 -4.11
N ILE A 98 -6.67 6.45 -3.86
CA ILE A 98 -7.25 5.56 -4.84
C ILE A 98 -8.76 5.82 -4.81
N PRO A 99 -9.36 6.31 -5.90
CA PRO A 99 -10.81 6.53 -5.95
C PRO A 99 -11.55 5.26 -5.54
N ILE A 100 -12.65 5.42 -4.78
CA ILE A 100 -13.48 4.33 -4.22
C ILE A 100 -12.76 3.57 -3.09
N ILE A 101 -11.53 3.09 -3.28
CA ILE A 101 -10.83 2.27 -2.29
C ILE A 101 -10.46 3.11 -1.06
N THR A 102 -9.86 4.28 -1.23
CA THR A 102 -9.45 5.12 -0.10
C THR A 102 -10.67 5.58 0.70
N ASP A 103 -11.75 5.97 0.03
CA ASP A 103 -13.00 6.37 0.69
C ASP A 103 -13.65 5.20 1.43
N PHE A 104 -13.66 4.01 0.80
CA PHE A 104 -14.15 2.80 1.44
C PHE A 104 -13.39 2.48 2.72
N VAL A 105 -12.05 2.55 2.68
CA VAL A 105 -11.19 2.28 3.84
C VAL A 105 -11.47 3.29 4.95
N LYS A 106 -11.43 4.60 4.64
CA LYS A 106 -11.68 5.68 5.61
C LYS A 106 -13.06 5.64 6.25
N LYS A 107 -14.06 5.08 5.55
CA LYS A 107 -15.45 5.04 6.04
C LYS A 107 -15.77 3.78 6.84
N ASN A 108 -15.14 2.64 6.51
CA ASN A 108 -15.58 1.33 7.01
C ASN A 108 -14.53 0.56 7.80
N LEU A 109 -13.24 0.91 7.70
CA LEU A 109 -12.14 0.07 8.22
C LEU A 109 -11.23 0.76 9.24
N ILE A 110 -11.31 2.08 9.39
CA ILE A 110 -10.54 2.90 10.33
C ILE A 110 -11.34 4.11 10.77
#